data_AF-A0A7W7F9W0-F1
#
_entry.id   AF-A0A7W7F9W0-F1
#
_cell.length_a   1.000
_cell.length_b   1.000
_cell.length_c   1.000
_cell.angle_alpha   90.00
_cell.angle_beta   90.00
_cell.angle_gamma   90.00
#
_symmetry.space_group_name_H-M   'P 1'
#
loop_
_entity.id
_entity.type
_entity.pdbx_description
1 polymer ?
#
loop_
_entity_poly.entity_id
_entity_poly.type
_entity_poly.pdbx_seq_one_letter_code
_entity_poly.pdbx_strand_id
1 'polypeptide(L)'
;MVAVSAAKPAWHDVRGGQTFTSIVRSPAQGGLWFGAGGPDGNETAVHTEAVLAAPAEHYDMWAERFGVDRAEWDWCRFGENIVVNGFDENSLRLGDIVRMGDVVFRVTSPRIPCFKFAWRLGQPDSVLGPMIESGQVGFYLAVETPGRIGAGTAATLESPDPAAMTVGDLSRLLVARDAAPEALREALANPWLGAQARRRAGCSPSASPGSRTRRGSRPAAGADGGRSALRCCARKRAMSPPSRSRRWAMLRSHRRLPGSSSPCASAMPTMRRFAAGRCRTTTTRRTITASP
;
A
#
# COMPACT_ATOMS: atom_id res chain seq x y z
N MET A 1 -4.02 -0.77 17.75
CA MET A 1 -3.35 -1.59 16.73
C MET A 1 -3.99 -2.97 16.65
N VAL A 2 -4.21 -3.48 15.44
CA VAL A 2 -5.01 -4.68 15.18
C VAL A 2 -4.16 -5.92 14.92
N ALA A 3 -3.09 -5.80 14.12
CA ALA A 3 -2.22 -6.93 13.78
C ALA A 3 -0.81 -6.46 13.41
N VAL A 4 0.15 -7.38 13.47
CA VAL A 4 1.52 -7.17 12.96
C VAL A 4 1.94 -8.35 12.09
N SER A 5 2.84 -8.12 11.14
CA SER A 5 3.41 -9.16 10.29
C SER A 5 4.86 -8.91 9.89
N ALA A 6 5.53 -10.01 9.56
CA ALA A 6 6.81 -10.05 8.88
C ALA A 6 6.72 -11.12 7.78
N ALA A 7 7.47 -10.92 6.70
CA ALA A 7 7.59 -11.92 5.65
C ALA A 7 8.93 -11.80 4.95
N LYS A 8 9.38 -12.93 4.41
CA LYS A 8 10.51 -13.01 3.49
C LYS A 8 10.00 -13.10 2.05
N PRO A 9 10.74 -12.57 1.08
CA PRO A 9 10.33 -12.64 -0.30
C PRO A 9 10.38 -14.08 -0.82
N ALA A 10 9.36 -14.44 -1.59
CA ALA A 10 9.26 -15.73 -2.25
C ALA A 10 8.80 -15.54 -3.70
N TRP A 11 8.96 -16.60 -4.50
CA TRP A 11 8.42 -16.64 -5.86
C TRP A 11 6.93 -16.95 -5.81
N HIS A 12 6.14 -16.13 -6.50
CA HIS A 12 4.71 -16.30 -6.65
C HIS A 12 4.30 -16.21 -8.11
N ASP A 13 3.31 -17.00 -8.49
CA ASP A 13 2.64 -16.80 -9.78
C ASP A 13 1.68 -15.61 -9.69
N VAL A 14 2.09 -14.51 -10.30
CA VAL A 14 1.32 -13.28 -10.40
C VAL A 14 0.89 -13.12 -11.86
N ARG A 15 -0.36 -13.51 -12.14
CA ARG A 15 -1.00 -13.39 -13.46
C ARG A 15 -0.31 -14.22 -14.56
N GLY A 16 0.08 -15.45 -14.25
CA GLY A 16 0.76 -16.36 -15.16
C GLY A 16 2.26 -16.08 -15.29
N GLY A 17 2.81 -15.22 -14.42
CA GLY A 17 4.22 -14.82 -14.44
C GLY A 17 4.87 -14.96 -13.06
N GLN A 18 6.08 -15.52 -13.03
CA GLN A 18 6.87 -15.65 -11.79
C GLN A 18 7.34 -14.27 -11.31
N THR A 19 6.92 -13.89 -10.11
CA THR A 19 7.26 -12.61 -9.47
C THR A 19 7.85 -12.85 -8.08
N PHE A 20 9.05 -12.33 -7.84
CA PHE A 20 9.69 -12.37 -6.53
C PHE A 20 9.17 -11.23 -5.64
N THR A 21 8.51 -11.57 -4.52
CA THR A 21 7.88 -10.56 -3.65
C THR A 21 7.64 -11.05 -2.23
N SER A 22 7.63 -10.13 -1.26
CA SER A 22 7.21 -10.35 0.13
C SER A 22 5.82 -9.77 0.44
N ILE A 23 4.97 -9.56 -0.58
CA ILE A 23 3.62 -9.00 -0.37
C ILE A 23 2.65 -10.01 0.26
N VAL A 24 2.93 -11.31 0.13
CA VAL A 24 2.14 -12.36 0.77
C VAL A 24 2.59 -12.47 2.22
N ARG A 25 1.69 -12.11 3.12
CA ARG A 25 1.91 -12.07 4.57
C ARG A 25 0.68 -12.58 5.30
N SER A 26 0.91 -13.03 6.53
CA SER A 26 -0.12 -13.42 7.48
C SER A 26 0.15 -12.73 8.83
N PRO A 27 -0.89 -12.49 9.65
CA PRO A 27 -0.70 -11.96 10.99
C PRO A 27 0.19 -12.86 11.84
N ALA A 28 1.10 -12.28 12.59
CA ALA A 28 1.89 -13.00 13.58
C ALA A 28 1.02 -13.44 14.75
N GLN A 29 1.29 -14.64 15.29
CA GLN A 29 0.56 -15.20 16.44
C GLN A 29 0.88 -14.50 17.77
N GLY A 30 1.85 -13.59 17.79
CA GLY A 30 2.22 -12.78 18.94
C GLY A 30 2.91 -11.50 18.50
N GLY A 31 3.39 -10.71 19.47
CA GLY A 31 4.17 -9.51 19.15
C GLY A 31 5.45 -9.81 18.39
N LEU A 32 5.96 -8.81 17.67
CA LEU A 32 7.23 -8.84 16.96
C LEU A 32 8.13 -7.73 17.51
N TRP A 33 9.43 -7.95 17.48
CA TRP A 33 10.42 -6.90 17.72
C TRP A 33 10.58 -6.06 16.44
N PHE A 34 10.56 -4.74 16.57
CA PHE A 34 10.77 -3.78 15.49
C PHE A 34 12.07 -3.04 15.74
N GLY A 35 13.06 -3.26 14.86
CA GLY A 35 14.33 -2.53 14.84
C GLY A 35 14.43 -1.58 13.66
N ALA A 36 15.61 -0.99 13.46
CA ALA A 36 15.86 -0.06 12.34
C ALA A 36 15.52 -0.66 10.96
N GLY A 37 15.66 -1.98 10.81
CA GLY A 37 15.29 -2.74 9.59
C GLY A 37 13.84 -3.22 9.54
N GLY A 38 12.96 -2.72 10.41
CA GLY A 38 11.57 -3.17 10.54
C GLY A 38 11.42 -4.39 11.47
N PRO A 39 10.33 -5.16 11.35
CA PRO A 39 10.09 -6.27 12.25
C PRO A 39 11.05 -7.43 12.02
N ASP A 40 11.40 -8.15 13.08
CA ASP A 40 12.23 -9.36 13.00
C ASP A 40 11.62 -10.38 12.01
N GLY A 41 12.47 -10.94 11.15
CA GLY A 41 12.06 -11.86 10.09
C GLY A 41 11.47 -11.19 8.84
N ASN A 42 11.50 -9.86 8.74
CA ASN A 42 11.05 -9.12 7.58
C ASN A 42 12.18 -8.89 6.57
N GLU A 43 11.92 -9.17 5.30
CA GLU A 43 12.83 -8.88 4.19
C GLU A 43 12.06 -8.23 3.03
N THR A 44 12.65 -7.18 2.45
CA THR A 44 12.06 -6.43 1.34
C THR A 44 12.55 -6.97 0.00
N ALA A 45 11.65 -7.16 -0.97
CA ALA A 45 12.05 -7.56 -2.33
C ALA A 45 12.49 -6.37 -3.21
N VAL A 46 11.82 -5.22 -3.08
CA VAL A 46 11.95 -4.08 -4.01
C VAL A 46 11.99 -2.74 -3.28
N HIS A 47 11.19 -2.59 -2.22
CA HIS A 47 11.09 -1.34 -1.47
C HIS A 47 12.27 -1.18 -0.51
N THR A 48 12.70 0.06 -0.30
CA THR A 48 13.80 0.39 0.61
C THR A 48 13.33 0.71 2.03
N GLU A 49 12.03 1.01 2.19
CA GLU A 49 11.43 1.31 3.48
C GLU A 49 10.90 0.01 4.09
N ALA A 50 11.16 -0.16 5.39
CA ALA A 50 11.08 -1.48 6.02
C ALA A 50 9.78 -1.74 6.78
N VAL A 51 9.05 -0.70 7.18
CA VAL A 51 7.78 -0.82 7.90
C VAL A 51 6.69 -0.14 7.11
N LEU A 52 5.81 -0.93 6.52
CA LEU A 52 4.56 -0.46 5.93
C LEU A 52 3.43 -0.61 6.95
N ALA A 53 2.61 0.41 7.12
CA ALA A 53 1.39 0.38 7.89
C ALA A 53 0.16 0.64 7.02
N ALA A 54 -0.97 0.04 7.38
CA ALA A 54 -2.26 0.33 6.78
C ALA A 54 -3.34 0.44 7.87
N PRO A 55 -4.21 1.45 7.79
CA PRO A 55 -5.39 1.54 8.64
C PRO A 55 -6.36 0.38 8.40
N ALA A 56 -6.92 -0.15 9.49
CA ALA A 56 -7.87 -1.25 9.50
C ALA A 56 -9.16 -0.86 8.76
N GLU A 57 -9.56 0.39 8.88
CA GLU A 57 -10.73 1.01 8.27
C GLU A 57 -10.69 0.90 6.73
N HIS A 58 -9.50 0.85 6.13
CA HIS A 58 -9.36 0.68 4.68
C HIS A 58 -9.76 -0.72 4.20
N TYR A 59 -9.70 -1.74 5.05
CA TYR A 59 -10.16 -3.06 4.64
C TYR A 59 -11.66 -3.06 4.37
N ASP A 60 -12.43 -2.44 5.25
CA ASP A 60 -13.88 -2.37 5.12
C ASP A 60 -14.25 -1.50 3.91
N MET A 61 -13.63 -0.32 3.81
CA MET A 61 -13.84 0.62 2.70
C MET A 61 -13.53 0.01 1.33
N TRP A 62 -12.38 -0.67 1.17
CA TRP A 62 -12.00 -1.25 -0.11
C TRP A 62 -12.77 -2.53 -0.42
N ALA A 63 -13.12 -3.35 0.58
CA ALA A 63 -13.94 -4.54 0.38
C ALA A 63 -15.32 -4.13 -0.15
N GLU A 64 -15.96 -3.15 0.48
CA GLU A 64 -17.23 -2.58 0.02
C GLU A 64 -17.12 -2.05 -1.41
N ARG A 65 -16.09 -1.22 -1.68
CA ARG A 65 -15.91 -0.60 -3.01
C ARG A 65 -15.62 -1.60 -4.12
N PHE A 66 -15.01 -2.75 -3.80
CA PHE A 66 -14.72 -3.81 -4.77
C PHE A 66 -15.80 -4.88 -4.82
N GLY A 67 -16.84 -4.81 -3.98
CA GLY A 67 -17.88 -5.82 -3.89
C GLY A 67 -17.34 -7.18 -3.42
N VAL A 68 -16.33 -7.17 -2.55
CA VAL A 68 -15.71 -8.36 -1.94
C VAL A 68 -16.25 -8.50 -0.52
N ASP A 69 -16.52 -9.74 -0.09
CA ASP A 69 -16.84 -9.96 1.32
C ASP A 69 -15.59 -9.67 2.17
N ARG A 70 -15.74 -8.77 3.15
CA ARG A 70 -14.67 -8.42 4.09
C ARG A 70 -14.04 -9.66 4.73
N ALA A 71 -14.80 -10.73 4.95
CA ALA A 71 -14.29 -11.98 5.52
C ALA A 71 -13.26 -12.71 4.63
N GLU A 72 -13.17 -12.39 3.34
CA GLU A 72 -12.17 -12.97 2.42
C GLU A 72 -10.76 -12.38 2.61
N TRP A 73 -10.66 -11.26 3.33
CA TRP A 73 -9.39 -10.57 3.58
C TRP A 73 -8.92 -10.74 5.02
N ASP A 74 -7.98 -11.66 5.22
CA ASP A 74 -7.23 -11.69 6.48
C ASP A 74 -6.49 -10.37 6.72
N TRP A 75 -6.17 -10.06 7.97
CA TRP A 75 -5.27 -8.94 8.27
C TRP A 75 -3.90 -9.13 7.60
N CYS A 76 -3.21 -8.02 7.32
CA CYS A 76 -1.94 -7.98 6.58
C CYS A 76 -2.06 -8.39 5.08
N ARG A 77 -3.29 -8.46 4.53
CA ARG A 77 -3.57 -8.69 3.11
C ARG A 77 -2.94 -7.62 2.22
N PHE A 78 -2.82 -6.37 2.67
CA PHE A 78 -2.29 -5.29 1.84
C PHE A 78 -0.75 -5.36 1.71
N GLY A 79 -0.12 -6.32 2.40
CA GLY A 79 1.33 -6.53 2.45
C GLY A 79 2.03 -5.63 3.46
N GLU A 80 1.27 -5.05 4.39
CA GLU A 80 1.70 -4.21 5.49
C GLU A 80 2.23 -5.01 6.67
N ASN A 81 3.18 -4.42 7.38
CA ASN A 81 3.74 -4.92 8.62
C ASN A 81 2.86 -4.61 9.82
N ILE A 82 2.11 -3.52 9.77
CA ILE A 82 1.30 -3.04 10.89
C ILE A 82 -0.11 -2.72 10.39
N VAL A 83 -1.11 -3.33 10.99
CA VAL A 83 -2.50 -2.91 10.86
C VAL A 83 -2.83 -2.00 12.03
N VAL A 84 -3.03 -0.72 11.75
CA VAL A 84 -3.32 0.30 12.76
C VAL A 84 -4.79 0.73 12.66
N ASN A 85 -5.28 1.50 13.62
CA ASN A 85 -6.65 2.01 13.63
C ASN A 85 -6.68 3.36 14.36
N GLY A 86 -7.68 4.19 14.04
CA GLY A 86 -7.89 5.50 14.67
C GLY A 86 -7.19 6.68 13.98
N PHE A 87 -6.38 6.44 12.95
CA PHE A 87 -5.83 7.48 12.08
C PHE A 87 -5.52 6.91 10.69
N ASP A 88 -5.57 7.77 9.68
CA ASP A 88 -5.35 7.46 8.27
C ASP A 88 -4.39 8.47 7.60
N GLU A 89 -4.15 8.31 6.29
CA GLU A 89 -3.24 9.17 5.53
C GLU A 89 -3.71 10.62 5.43
N ASN A 90 -5.01 10.90 5.63
CA ASN A 90 -5.55 12.27 5.61
C ASN A 90 -5.33 12.98 6.95
N SER A 91 -5.28 12.22 8.05
CA SER A 91 -4.94 12.74 9.38
C SER A 91 -3.43 12.81 9.65
N LEU A 92 -2.65 11.88 9.08
CA LEU A 92 -1.20 11.80 9.23
C LEU A 92 -0.47 12.80 8.35
N ARG A 93 0.61 13.37 8.87
CA ARG A 93 1.52 14.26 8.13
C ARG A 93 2.91 13.68 8.01
N LEU A 94 3.63 14.15 7.00
CA LEU A 94 5.02 13.78 6.81
C LEU A 94 5.88 14.25 7.98
N GLY A 95 6.52 13.31 8.68
CA GLY A 95 7.32 13.58 9.87
C GLY A 95 6.57 13.46 11.19
N ASP A 96 5.29 13.06 11.18
CA ASP A 96 4.54 12.76 12.39
C ASP A 96 5.15 11.59 13.17
N ILE A 97 4.90 11.58 14.48
CA ILE A 97 5.35 10.54 15.41
C ILE A 97 4.19 9.62 15.72
N VAL A 98 4.38 8.33 15.48
CA VAL A 98 3.44 7.30 15.89
C VAL A 98 4.08 6.49 17.02
N ARG A 99 3.47 6.53 18.20
CA ARG A 99 3.90 5.71 19.35
C ARG A 99 3.03 4.49 19.47
N MET A 100 3.65 3.33 19.68
CA MET A 100 2.97 2.06 19.93
C MET A 100 3.68 1.32 21.07
N GLY A 101 3.10 1.38 22.27
CA GLY A 101 3.83 0.97 23.48
C GLY A 101 5.11 1.79 23.64
N ASP A 102 6.25 1.13 23.82
CA ASP A 102 7.57 1.77 23.93
C ASP A 102 8.22 2.08 22.58
N VAL A 103 7.60 1.63 21.47
CA VAL A 103 8.15 1.79 20.12
C VAL A 103 7.72 3.13 19.55
N VAL A 104 8.70 3.87 19.01
CA VAL A 104 8.48 5.18 18.39
C VAL A 104 8.80 5.08 16.92
N PHE A 105 7.84 5.48 16.10
CA PHE A 105 7.94 5.53 14.65
C PHE A 105 7.83 6.95 14.13
N ARG A 106 8.48 7.21 13.00
CA ARG A 106 8.36 8.44 12.21
C ARG A 106 7.69 8.15 10.88
N VAL A 107 6.70 8.96 10.48
CA VAL A 107 6.05 8.87 9.16
C VAL A 107 6.97 9.39 8.06
N THR A 108 7.24 8.59 7.03
CA THR A 108 8.26 8.92 6.01
C THR A 108 7.73 9.07 4.59
N SER A 109 6.79 8.24 4.18
CA SER A 109 6.29 8.22 2.79
C SER A 109 4.89 7.60 2.71
N PRO A 110 4.04 8.00 1.75
CA PRO A 110 2.90 7.17 1.38
C PRO A 110 3.36 5.87 0.71
N ARG A 111 2.53 4.84 0.75
CA ARG A 111 2.69 3.69 -0.15
C ARG A 111 2.47 4.16 -1.58
N ILE A 112 3.28 3.65 -2.51
CA ILE A 112 3.00 3.75 -3.95
C ILE A 112 2.45 2.40 -4.41
N PRO A 113 1.13 2.28 -4.70
CA PRO A 113 0.52 1.05 -5.21
C PRO A 113 1.21 0.53 -6.48
N CYS A 114 1.26 -0.79 -6.61
CA CYS A 114 1.76 -1.48 -7.80
C CYS A 114 0.88 -2.70 -8.12
N PHE A 115 1.10 -3.32 -9.28
CA PHE A 115 0.31 -4.48 -9.74
C PHE A 115 0.22 -5.63 -8.74
N LYS A 116 1.26 -5.85 -7.93
CA LYS A 116 1.28 -6.88 -6.88
C LYS A 116 0.21 -6.63 -5.83
N PHE A 117 -0.11 -5.38 -5.54
CA PHE A 117 -1.16 -5.03 -4.60
C PHE A 117 -2.53 -5.46 -5.12
N ALA A 118 -2.88 -5.05 -6.34
CA ALA A 118 -4.14 -5.45 -6.97
C ALA A 118 -4.26 -6.98 -7.07
N TRP A 119 -3.18 -7.67 -7.46
CA TRP A 119 -3.13 -9.13 -7.46
C TRP A 119 -3.42 -9.74 -6.08
N ARG A 120 -2.79 -9.24 -5.02
CA ARG A 120 -2.97 -9.77 -3.66
C ARG A 120 -4.41 -9.57 -3.15
N LEU A 121 -5.08 -8.52 -3.60
CA LEU A 121 -6.50 -8.25 -3.32
C LEU A 121 -7.46 -9.09 -4.19
N GLY A 122 -6.95 -9.85 -5.17
CA GLY A 122 -7.79 -10.57 -6.12
C GLY A 122 -8.49 -9.66 -7.14
N GLN A 123 -7.93 -8.47 -7.39
CA GLN A 123 -8.55 -7.43 -8.20
C GLN A 123 -7.78 -7.16 -9.52
N PRO A 124 -8.46 -6.65 -10.57
CA PRO A 124 -7.81 -6.22 -11.80
C PRO A 124 -6.95 -4.96 -11.57
N ASP A 125 -5.94 -4.73 -12.41
CA ASP A 125 -5.08 -3.53 -12.31
C ASP A 125 -5.83 -2.21 -12.40
N SER A 126 -7.01 -2.21 -13.03
CA SER A 126 -7.85 -1.01 -13.16
C SER A 126 -8.25 -0.40 -11.82
N VAL A 127 -8.23 -1.16 -10.72
CA VAL A 127 -8.50 -0.62 -9.37
C VAL A 127 -7.38 0.27 -8.84
N LEU A 128 -6.15 0.14 -9.37
CA LEU A 128 -5.00 0.90 -8.86
C LEU A 128 -5.16 2.40 -9.07
N GLY A 129 -5.74 2.84 -10.19
CA GLY A 129 -5.99 4.26 -10.45
C GLY A 129 -6.84 4.90 -9.36
N PRO A 130 -8.07 4.41 -9.12
CA PRO A 130 -8.93 4.88 -8.04
C PRO A 130 -8.30 4.81 -6.64
N MET A 131 -7.51 3.76 -6.35
CA MET A 131 -6.78 3.67 -5.09
C MET A 131 -5.73 4.77 -4.95
N ILE A 132 -4.94 5.00 -5.99
CA ILE A 132 -3.94 6.05 -6.05
C ILE A 132 -4.59 7.43 -5.88
N GLU A 133 -5.69 7.70 -6.58
CA GLU A 133 -6.42 8.97 -6.52
C GLU A 133 -7.00 9.25 -5.14
N SER A 134 -7.44 8.22 -4.42
CA SER A 134 -7.93 8.38 -3.04
C SER A 134 -6.84 8.81 -2.05
N GLY A 135 -5.57 8.45 -2.30
CA GLY A 135 -4.48 8.60 -1.34
C GLY A 135 -4.51 7.61 -0.16
N GLN A 136 -5.52 6.74 -0.09
CA GLN A 136 -5.80 5.82 1.03
C GLN A 136 -5.22 4.42 0.77
N VAL A 137 -3.90 4.32 0.80
CA VAL A 137 -3.16 3.15 0.29
C VAL A 137 -2.13 2.60 1.28
N GLY A 138 -2.06 3.12 2.48
CA GLY A 138 -1.04 2.83 3.48
C GLY A 138 0.14 3.80 3.42
N PHE A 139 0.99 3.70 4.44
CA PHE A 139 2.11 4.62 4.66
C PHE A 139 3.30 3.93 5.31
N TYR A 140 4.49 4.44 5.06
CA TYR A 140 5.73 3.93 5.59
C TYR A 140 6.14 4.66 6.87
N LEU A 141 6.77 3.87 7.74
CA LEU A 141 7.29 4.27 9.03
C LEU A 141 8.78 3.95 9.12
N ALA A 142 9.57 4.87 9.68
CA ALA A 142 10.92 4.59 10.15
C ALA A 142 10.90 4.35 11.66
N VAL A 143 11.65 3.35 12.14
CA VAL A 143 11.76 3.08 13.57
C VAL A 143 12.77 4.03 14.19
N GLU A 144 12.33 4.88 15.12
CA GLU A 144 13.20 5.78 15.89
C GLU A 144 13.62 5.15 17.21
N THR A 145 12.68 4.52 17.92
CA THR A 145 12.95 3.77 19.16
C THR A 145 12.52 2.32 18.95
N PRO A 146 13.46 1.36 18.92
CA PRO A 146 13.15 -0.06 18.78
C PRO A 146 12.36 -0.62 19.96
N GLY A 147 11.61 -1.69 19.72
CA GLY A 147 10.95 -2.42 20.80
C GLY A 147 9.95 -3.45 20.28
N ARG A 148 9.12 -3.98 21.18
CA ARG A 148 8.18 -5.05 20.87
C ARG A 148 6.74 -4.54 20.82
N ILE A 149 6.04 -4.83 19.73
CA ILE A 149 4.60 -4.52 19.58
C ILE A 149 3.84 -5.74 19.05
N GLY A 150 2.58 -5.86 19.42
CA GLY A 150 1.68 -6.93 18.96
C GLY A 150 0.23 -6.51 19.03
N ALA A 151 -0.68 -7.31 18.46
CA ALA A 151 -2.11 -7.02 18.47
C ALA A 151 -2.59 -6.51 19.85
N GLY A 152 -3.40 -5.45 19.86
CA GLY A 152 -3.85 -4.80 21.10
C GLY A 152 -2.92 -3.72 21.66
N THR A 153 -1.70 -3.55 21.13
CA THR A 153 -0.85 -2.42 21.54
C THR A 153 -1.54 -1.10 21.16
N ALA A 154 -1.68 -0.19 22.13
CA ALA A 154 -2.25 1.14 21.90
C ALA A 154 -1.37 1.94 20.95
N ALA A 155 -1.98 2.65 20.01
CA ALA A 155 -1.29 3.53 19.08
C ALA A 155 -1.73 4.97 19.34
N THR A 156 -0.78 5.89 19.44
CA THR A 156 -1.05 7.33 19.55
C THR A 156 -0.29 8.09 18.48
N LEU A 157 -0.91 9.17 18.00
CA LEU A 157 -0.35 10.05 17.00
C LEU A 157 0.01 11.39 17.65
N GLU A 158 1.23 11.85 17.36
CA GLU A 158 1.67 13.21 17.65
C GLU A 158 2.09 13.88 16.35
N SER A 159 1.62 15.11 16.14
CA SER A 159 1.92 15.91 14.95
C SER A 159 2.64 17.21 15.34
N PRO A 160 3.97 17.18 15.54
CA PRO A 160 4.76 18.36 15.94
C PRO A 160 4.70 19.52 14.92
N ASP A 161 4.46 19.20 13.64
CA ASP A 161 4.26 20.18 12.58
C ASP A 161 2.88 19.98 11.93
N PRO A 162 1.82 20.63 12.47
CA PRO A 162 0.48 20.55 11.89
C PRO A 162 0.35 21.18 10.50
N ALA A 163 1.33 21.97 10.06
CA ALA A 163 1.35 22.59 8.74
C ALA A 163 1.98 21.68 7.68
N ALA A 164 2.70 20.64 8.08
CA ALA A 164 3.27 19.67 7.15
C ALA A 164 2.19 19.01 6.28
N MET A 165 2.55 18.71 5.04
CA MET A 165 1.70 18.02 4.09
C MET A 165 1.20 16.68 4.63
N THR A 166 -0.08 16.40 4.42
CA THR A 166 -0.67 15.10 4.78
C THR A 166 -0.07 13.98 3.93
N VAL A 167 -0.07 12.76 4.44
CA VAL A 167 0.40 11.60 3.68
C VAL A 167 -0.48 11.36 2.46
N GLY A 168 -1.78 11.61 2.57
CA GLY A 168 -2.75 11.49 1.48
C GLY A 168 -2.47 12.51 0.37
N ASP A 169 -2.21 13.77 0.72
CA ASP A 169 -1.85 14.81 -0.25
C ASP A 169 -0.51 14.51 -0.91
N LEU A 170 0.47 14.03 -0.15
CA LEU A 170 1.76 13.60 -0.69
C LEU A 170 1.60 12.42 -1.65
N SER A 171 0.72 11.46 -1.35
CA SER A 171 0.40 10.34 -2.23
C SER A 171 -0.13 10.82 -3.58
N ARG A 172 -1.13 11.72 -3.55
CA ARG A 172 -1.72 12.35 -4.74
C ARG A 172 -0.71 13.19 -5.51
N LEU A 173 0.16 13.91 -4.82
CA LEU A 173 1.20 14.74 -5.43
C LEU A 173 2.22 13.90 -6.22
N LEU A 174 2.69 12.78 -5.66
CA LEU A 174 3.74 11.94 -6.25
C LEU A 174 3.32 11.17 -7.50
N VAL A 175 2.02 11.11 -7.77
CA VAL A 175 1.43 10.40 -8.92
C VAL A 175 0.75 11.33 -9.91
N ALA A 176 0.52 12.59 -9.54
CA ALA A 176 -0.03 13.61 -10.42
C ALA A 176 0.85 13.81 -11.66
N ARG A 177 0.21 13.89 -12.84
CA ARG A 177 0.92 14.17 -14.10
C ARG A 177 1.47 15.60 -14.15
N ASP A 178 0.71 16.52 -13.58
CA ASP A 178 0.96 17.96 -13.56
C ASP A 178 1.05 18.44 -12.10
N ALA A 179 1.95 17.82 -11.33
CA ALA A 179 2.20 18.18 -9.95
C ALA A 179 2.69 19.65 -9.85
N ALA A 180 2.12 20.41 -8.91
CA ALA A 180 2.55 21.78 -8.64
C ALA A 180 4.04 21.80 -8.21
N PRO A 181 4.92 22.54 -8.92
CA PRO A 181 6.35 22.55 -8.62
C PRO A 181 6.68 22.96 -7.18
N GLU A 182 5.90 23.89 -6.61
CA GLU A 182 6.05 24.41 -5.25
C GLU A 182 5.76 23.33 -4.21
N ALA A 183 4.65 22.61 -4.35
CA ALA A 183 4.30 21.50 -3.47
C ALA A 183 5.34 20.38 -3.53
N LEU A 184 5.87 20.09 -4.73
CA LEU A 184 6.94 19.11 -4.89
C LEU A 184 8.25 19.55 -4.20
N ARG A 185 8.60 20.84 -4.30
CA ARG A 185 9.76 21.41 -3.59
C ARG A 185 9.59 21.32 -2.09
N GLU A 186 8.41 21.63 -1.57
CA GLU A 186 8.09 21.54 -0.15
C GLU A 186 8.27 20.09 0.36
N ALA A 187 7.65 19.12 -0.32
CA ALA A 187 7.80 17.71 0.02
C ALA A 187 9.27 17.27 0.01
N LEU A 188 10.04 17.66 -1.01
CA LEU A 188 11.47 17.33 -1.12
C LEU A 188 12.34 18.00 -0.04
N ALA A 189 11.93 19.18 0.45
CA ALA A 189 12.62 19.91 1.50
C ALA A 189 12.40 19.30 2.89
N ASN A 190 11.31 18.56 3.10
CA ASN A 190 11.05 17.90 4.39
C ASN A 190 12.14 16.83 4.67
N PRO A 191 12.83 16.89 5.83
CA PRO A 191 13.93 15.99 6.14
C PRO A 191 13.48 14.53 6.31
N TRP A 192 12.22 14.30 6.67
CA TRP A 192 11.67 12.97 6.94
C TRP A 192 11.18 12.24 5.68
N LEU A 193 11.17 12.90 4.52
CA LEU A 193 10.75 12.27 3.27
C LEU A 193 11.61 11.05 2.95
N GLY A 194 10.97 9.89 2.86
CA GLY A 194 11.62 8.61 2.63
C GLY A 194 12.21 8.47 1.23
N ALA A 195 13.17 7.55 1.11
CA ALA A 195 13.94 7.38 -0.12
C ALA A 195 13.08 6.97 -1.33
N GLN A 196 11.99 6.21 -1.11
CA GLN A 196 11.09 5.82 -2.20
C GLN A 196 10.34 7.04 -2.76
N ALA A 197 9.77 7.86 -1.89
CA ALA A 197 9.07 9.08 -2.29
C ALA A 197 10.02 10.08 -2.98
N ARG A 198 11.26 10.26 -2.47
CA ARG A 198 12.28 11.08 -3.13
C ARG A 198 12.57 10.63 -4.55
N ARG A 199 12.79 9.32 -4.76
CA ARG A 199 13.02 8.74 -6.10
C ARG A 199 11.81 8.98 -7.01
N ARG A 200 10.60 8.83 -6.48
CA ARG A 200 9.37 9.06 -7.25
C ARG A 200 9.20 10.52 -7.66
N ALA A 201 9.57 11.45 -6.78
CA ALA A 201 9.65 12.88 -7.02
C ALA A 201 10.78 13.29 -7.99
N GLY A 202 11.57 12.33 -8.51
CA GLY A 202 12.67 12.60 -9.45
C GLY A 202 13.98 13.01 -8.79
N CYS A 203 14.11 12.83 -7.47
CA CYS A 203 15.33 13.12 -6.71
C CYS A 203 16.07 11.81 -6.38
N SER A 204 17.33 11.69 -6.81
CA SER A 204 18.21 10.61 -6.32
C SER A 204 18.65 10.94 -4.88
N PRO A 205 18.65 9.96 -3.95
CA PRO A 205 19.11 10.22 -2.58
C PRO A 205 20.60 10.62 -2.62
N SER A 206 20.90 11.87 -2.28
CA SER A 206 22.26 12.26 -1.92
C SER A 206 22.60 11.62 -0.57
N ALA A 207 23.76 10.99 -0.47
CA ALA A 207 24.27 10.42 0.76
C ALA A 207 24.15 11.43 1.94
N SER A 208 23.75 10.94 3.10
CA SER A 208 23.64 11.72 4.34
C SER A 208 24.91 12.54 4.61
N PRO A 209 24.81 13.79 5.10
CA PRO A 209 25.98 14.58 5.45
C PRO A 209 26.58 14.05 6.75
N GLY A 210 27.55 13.13 6.64
CA GLY A 210 28.06 12.43 7.81
C GLY A 210 29.36 11.64 7.62
N SER A 211 30.38 12.23 6.99
CA SER A 211 31.80 11.95 7.32
C SER A 211 32.73 12.90 6.57
N ARG A 212 33.00 14.08 7.14
CA ARG A 212 34.19 14.86 6.76
C ARG A 212 35.41 14.17 7.36
N THR A 213 36.06 13.28 6.62
CA THR A 213 37.47 12.98 6.88
C THR A 213 38.32 14.06 6.23
N ARG A 214 38.84 14.93 7.09
CA ARG A 214 39.79 15.98 6.79
C ARG A 214 41.17 15.33 6.55
N ARG A 215 41.68 15.34 5.33
CA ARG A 215 43.14 15.36 5.07
C ARG A 215 43.41 16.42 4.01
N GLY A 216 44.20 17.41 4.41
CA GLY A 216 44.53 18.55 3.58
C GLY A 216 45.86 18.37 2.85
N SER A 217 46.00 19.13 1.77
CA SER A 217 47.21 19.83 1.35
C SER A 217 46.83 20.87 0.27
N ARG A 218 47.22 22.13 0.51
CA ARG A 218 46.97 23.37 -0.29
C ARG A 218 47.94 23.45 -1.52
N PRO A 219 48.04 24.58 -2.27
CA PRO A 219 47.08 25.13 -3.25
C PRO A 219 47.75 25.59 -4.58
N ALA A 220 46.97 25.92 -5.61
CA ALA A 220 47.31 26.92 -6.65
C ALA A 220 45.99 27.36 -7.33
N ALA A 221 45.49 28.58 -7.08
CA ALA A 221 45.70 29.81 -7.86
C ALA A 221 44.97 29.79 -9.24
N GLY A 222 43.97 30.67 -9.41
CA GLY A 222 43.37 30.94 -10.73
C GLY A 222 41.89 31.36 -10.71
N ALA A 223 41.69 32.67 -10.55
CA ALA A 223 40.59 33.55 -10.99
C ALA A 223 39.25 33.02 -11.56
N ASP A 224 38.20 33.70 -11.09
CA ASP A 224 37.09 34.32 -11.84
C ASP A 224 35.75 33.57 -12.08
N GLY A 225 34.67 34.36 -11.96
CA GLY A 225 33.41 34.16 -12.67
C GLY A 225 32.33 33.31 -12.00
N GLY A 226 31.35 33.96 -11.36
CA GLY A 226 30.10 33.32 -10.94
C GLY A 226 29.21 32.86 -12.10
N ARG A 227 28.41 31.81 -11.85
CA ARG A 227 26.98 31.64 -12.25
C ARG A 227 26.53 30.18 -12.09
N SER A 228 25.47 29.99 -11.28
CA SER A 228 24.30 29.15 -11.55
C SER A 228 24.52 27.68 -11.99
N ALA A 229 24.54 26.77 -11.03
CA ALA A 229 24.30 25.33 -11.26
C ALA A 229 22.78 25.04 -11.31
N LEU A 230 22.16 25.33 -12.45
CA LEU A 230 20.80 24.90 -12.83
C LEU A 230 20.92 24.24 -14.20
N ARG A 231 21.41 23.00 -14.25
CA ARG A 231 21.47 22.20 -15.49
C ARG A 231 21.66 20.72 -15.18
N CYS A 232 20.58 20.05 -14.79
CA CYS A 232 20.40 18.62 -15.09
C CYS A 232 18.95 18.22 -14.79
N CYS A 233 18.05 18.43 -15.76
CA CYS A 233 16.86 17.60 -16.02
C CYS A 233 15.98 18.28 -17.08
N ALA A 234 16.41 18.23 -18.33
CA ALA A 234 15.51 18.46 -19.46
C ALA A 234 16.00 17.59 -20.63
N ARG A 235 15.44 16.39 -20.75
CA ARG A 235 15.24 15.63 -22.01
C ARG A 235 14.79 14.21 -21.68
N LYS A 236 13.49 13.94 -21.87
CA LYS A 236 12.93 12.76 -22.56
C LYS A 236 11.40 12.82 -22.51
N ARG A 237 10.82 13.54 -23.48
CA ARG A 237 9.47 13.26 -23.99
C ARG A 237 9.52 13.42 -25.51
N ALA A 238 9.05 12.39 -26.21
CA ALA A 238 8.42 12.37 -27.54
C ALA A 238 8.88 11.14 -28.33
N MET A 239 8.05 10.10 -28.36
CA MET A 239 7.82 9.30 -29.57
C MET A 239 6.34 8.91 -29.59
N SER A 240 5.56 9.63 -30.39
CA SER A 240 4.22 9.22 -30.82
C SER A 240 4.36 8.24 -32.00
N PRO A 241 3.45 7.26 -32.16
CA PRO A 241 3.47 6.36 -33.32
C PRO A 241 2.83 7.03 -34.55
N PRO A 242 3.24 6.69 -35.78
CA PRO A 242 2.62 7.23 -36.98
C PRO A 242 1.26 6.57 -37.29
N SER A 243 0.33 7.39 -37.77
CA SER A 243 -1.01 7.03 -38.25
C SER A 243 -1.02 6.50 -39.68
N ARG A 244 -2.04 5.65 -39.95
CA ARG A 244 -2.34 4.88 -41.17
C ARG A 244 -2.54 5.66 -42.48
N SER A 245 -2.23 5.01 -43.62
CA SER A 245 -2.96 5.06 -44.91
C SER A 245 -2.44 3.89 -45.79
N ARG A 246 -3.12 3.13 -46.67
CA ARG A 246 -4.37 3.25 -47.45
C ARG A 246 -4.96 1.86 -47.78
N ARG A 247 -6.25 1.94 -48.14
CA ARG A 247 -7.23 0.98 -48.68
C ARG A 247 -6.72 0.07 -49.82
N TRP A 248 -7.28 -1.14 -49.88
CA TRP A 248 -7.84 -1.75 -51.09
C TRP A 248 -9.22 -2.33 -50.76
N ALA A 249 -10.13 -2.26 -51.72
CA ALA A 249 -11.56 -2.51 -51.58
C ALA A 249 -12.02 -3.69 -52.46
N MET A 250 -13.23 -4.20 -52.14
CA MET A 250 -14.13 -5.01 -52.98
C MET A 250 -13.71 -6.49 -53.18
N LEU A 251 -14.58 -7.51 -53.08
CA LEU A 251 -15.92 -7.69 -53.68
C LEU A 251 -16.85 -8.61 -52.86
N ARG A 252 -18.14 -8.45 -53.18
CA ARG A 252 -19.37 -9.16 -52.72
C ARG A 252 -19.32 -10.65 -53.15
N SER A 253 -20.03 -11.59 -52.53
CA SER A 253 -21.49 -11.76 -52.69
C SER A 253 -22.04 -13.02 -52.00
N HIS A 254 -23.27 -12.88 -51.47
CA HIS A 254 -24.41 -13.80 -51.37
C HIS A 254 -24.27 -15.31 -51.06
N ARG A 255 -24.93 -15.76 -49.98
CA ARG A 255 -26.24 -16.49 -49.93
C ARG A 255 -26.52 -16.95 -48.48
N ARG A 256 -27.54 -16.40 -47.79
CA ARG A 256 -28.88 -16.98 -47.45
C ARG A 256 -28.88 -18.45 -46.94
N LEU A 257 -29.06 -18.58 -45.61
CA LEU A 257 -29.99 -19.39 -44.74
C LEU A 257 -30.93 -20.42 -45.42
N PRO A 258 -31.62 -21.37 -44.73
CA PRO A 258 -32.01 -21.40 -43.28
C PRO A 258 -32.15 -22.80 -42.58
N GLY A 259 -32.59 -22.77 -41.31
CA GLY A 259 -33.41 -23.81 -40.66
C GLY A 259 -32.63 -24.72 -39.70
N SER A 260 -33.07 -25.04 -38.48
CA SER A 260 -34.41 -25.05 -37.89
C SER A 260 -34.25 -25.30 -36.36
N SER A 261 -34.79 -24.42 -35.50
CA SER A 261 -36.03 -24.61 -34.71
C SER A 261 -35.85 -25.29 -33.34
N SER A 262 -35.99 -24.46 -32.30
CA SER A 262 -36.25 -24.74 -30.87
C SER A 262 -37.66 -25.38 -30.64
N PRO A 263 -38.28 -25.31 -29.43
CA PRO A 263 -38.03 -25.98 -28.15
C PRO A 263 -39.32 -26.67 -27.60
N CYS A 264 -39.22 -27.43 -26.49
CA CYS A 264 -40.31 -27.74 -25.53
C CYS A 264 -39.78 -28.81 -24.55
N ALA A 265 -40.23 -29.01 -23.31
CA ALA A 265 -40.90 -28.27 -22.25
C ALA A 265 -41.08 -29.30 -21.12
N SER A 266 -41.06 -28.83 -19.86
CA SER A 266 -41.78 -29.39 -18.70
C SER A 266 -41.61 -30.87 -18.29
N ALA A 267 -41.14 -31.11 -17.06
CA ALA A 267 -42.00 -31.48 -15.92
C ALA A 267 -41.18 -32.11 -14.77
N MET A 268 -41.40 -31.60 -13.55
CA MET A 268 -41.02 -32.25 -12.28
C MET A 268 -41.86 -33.50 -12.03
N PRO A 269 -41.44 -34.34 -11.06
CA PRO A 269 -42.30 -34.47 -9.88
C PRO A 269 -41.58 -34.30 -8.53
N THR A 270 -42.46 -34.02 -7.57
CA THR A 270 -42.37 -33.63 -6.17
C THR A 270 -41.92 -34.69 -5.15
N MET A 271 -41.39 -34.16 -4.03
CA MET A 271 -41.54 -34.58 -2.62
C MET A 271 -40.92 -35.89 -2.12
N ARG A 272 -40.02 -35.76 -1.13
CA ARG A 272 -40.36 -36.04 0.28
C ARG A 272 -39.45 -35.28 1.25
N ARG A 273 -40.07 -34.41 2.04
CA ARG A 273 -39.55 -33.87 3.30
C ARG A 273 -39.60 -34.98 4.36
N PHE A 274 -38.57 -35.08 5.19
CA PHE A 274 -38.70 -35.64 6.54
C PHE A 274 -38.42 -34.55 7.56
N ALA A 275 -39.24 -34.59 8.61
CA ALA A 275 -39.49 -33.53 9.56
C ALA A 275 -38.49 -33.47 10.72
N ALA A 276 -38.51 -32.31 11.36
CA ALA A 276 -37.77 -31.92 12.55
C ALA A 276 -37.95 -32.86 13.75
N GLY A 277 -36.82 -33.19 14.39
CA GLY A 277 -36.76 -33.69 15.76
C GLY A 277 -36.36 -32.55 16.70
N ARG A 278 -37.32 -32.09 17.50
CA ARG A 278 -37.10 -31.17 18.63
C ARG A 278 -36.32 -31.93 19.72
N CYS A 279 -35.24 -31.36 20.24
CA CYS A 279 -34.74 -31.75 21.56
C CYS A 279 -34.83 -30.55 22.50
N ARG A 280 -35.48 -30.80 23.64
CA ARG A 280 -35.91 -29.81 24.62
C ARG A 280 -34.74 -29.32 25.46
N THR A 281 -34.85 -28.06 25.81
CA THR A 281 -34.17 -27.33 26.88
C THR A 281 -34.17 -28.12 28.20
N THR A 282 -33.02 -28.19 28.87
CA THR A 282 -32.97 -28.39 30.33
C THR A 282 -32.11 -27.28 30.92
N THR A 283 -32.77 -26.29 31.48
CA THR A 283 -32.20 -25.23 32.31
C THR A 283 -31.97 -25.80 33.70
N THR A 284 -30.73 -25.88 34.17
CA THR A 284 -30.43 -26.16 35.58
C THR A 284 -29.80 -24.91 36.19
N ARG A 285 -30.65 -24.10 36.83
CA ARG A 285 -30.28 -22.98 37.69
C ARG A 285 -29.84 -23.57 39.03
N ARG A 286 -28.57 -23.40 39.44
CA ARG A 286 -28.15 -23.62 40.82
C ARG A 286 -27.89 -22.27 41.49
N THR A 287 -28.80 -21.93 42.39
CA THR A 287 -28.67 -20.91 43.42
C THR A 287 -27.65 -21.40 44.45
N ILE A 288 -26.69 -20.56 44.84
CA ILE A 288 -25.93 -20.73 46.08
C ILE A 288 -26.20 -19.48 46.94
N THR A 289 -26.68 -19.76 48.14
CA THR A 289 -27.03 -18.87 49.24
C THR A 289 -25.80 -18.35 49.98
N ALA A 290 -26.01 -17.22 50.66
CA ALA A 290 -25.04 -16.37 51.35
C ALA A 290 -24.60 -16.86 52.75
N SER A 291 -23.58 -16.14 53.26
CA SER A 291 -23.33 -15.73 54.67
C SER A 291 -22.12 -16.39 55.36
N PRO A 292 -21.53 -15.75 56.40
CA PRO A 292 -21.89 -14.48 57.04
C PRO A 292 -20.97 -13.28 56.73
#